data_AF-A0A9D8VGD7-F1
#
_entry.id   AF-A0A9D8VGD7-F1
#
_cell.length_a   1.000
_cell.length_b   1.000
_cell.length_c   1.000
_cell.angle_alpha   90.00
_cell.angle_beta   90.00
_cell.angle_gamma   90.00
#
_symmetry.space_group_name_H-M   'P 1'
#
loop_
_entity.id
_entity.type
_entity.pdbx_description
1 polymer ?
#
loop_
_entity_poly.entity_id
_entity_poly.type
_entity_poly.pdbx_seq_one_letter_code
_entity_poly.pdbx_strand_id
1 'polypeptide(L)'
;MTRIVACLIALALLGCGERQGGDQTVDEAGPETPVESVVRVNPTATMEDAAALLTSSFADDCIDREPGEEPMIPDESVDVVLADGRTARLFRMSCALGAYNSSEVWLRQVGDGQLEALTFRTPEVTYAYADEDETQLTSPPEVTGFRESNMLVNSSFDPESGQINSFIKWRGLGDAWEAGTWTLAGSEFELTRYVVDPTWSANAAAEDGTIDETSWEIFPAVRQQ
;
A
#
# COMPACT_ATOMS: atom_id res chain seq x y z
N MET A 1 14.95 -1.69 67.96
CA MET A 1 13.93 -2.76 67.83
C MET A 1 14.11 -3.30 66.41
N THR A 2 14.53 -4.54 66.09
CA THR A 2 14.53 -5.82 66.80
C THR A 2 15.53 -6.80 66.12
N ARG A 3 16.38 -7.43 66.95
CA ARG A 3 17.08 -8.76 66.95
C ARG A 3 17.11 -9.61 65.64
N ILE A 4 18.27 -10.03 65.11
CA ILE A 4 19.10 -11.25 65.39
C ILE A 4 18.33 -12.59 65.37
N VAL A 5 18.98 -13.61 64.76
CA VAL A 5 19.02 -15.08 65.08
C VAL A 5 18.37 -15.94 63.96
N ALA A 6 18.92 -17.05 63.46
CA ALA A 6 20.24 -17.69 63.53
C ALA A 6 20.33 -18.78 62.46
N CYS A 7 21.56 -19.06 62.04
CA CYS A 7 21.96 -20.27 61.33
C CYS A 7 22.04 -21.43 62.35
N LEU A 8 21.37 -22.55 62.05
CA LEU A 8 21.46 -23.78 62.84
C LEU A 8 22.00 -24.91 61.96
N ILE A 9 23.16 -25.40 62.40
CA ILE A 9 23.90 -26.56 61.93
C ILE A 9 23.19 -27.83 62.41
N ALA A 10 23.11 -28.85 61.56
CA ALA A 10 22.96 -30.22 62.01
C ALA A 10 23.84 -31.16 61.17
N LEU A 11 24.74 -31.84 61.89
CA LEU A 11 25.74 -32.80 61.45
C LEU A 11 25.18 -34.22 61.69
N ALA A 12 25.30 -35.14 60.74
CA ALA A 12 25.19 -36.57 61.01
C ALA A 12 26.02 -37.39 60.00
N LEU A 13 26.74 -38.35 60.56
CA LEU A 13 27.81 -39.18 60.00
C LEU A 13 27.31 -40.36 59.15
N LEU A 14 28.18 -40.88 58.26
CA LEU A 14 28.63 -42.29 58.13
C LEU A 14 28.88 -42.71 56.66
N GLY A 15 30.04 -43.33 56.40
CA GLY A 15 30.17 -44.37 55.36
C GLY A 15 31.33 -44.23 54.37
N CYS A 16 32.41 -44.98 54.60
CA CYS A 16 33.45 -45.30 53.61
C CYS A 16 32.96 -46.35 52.59
N GLY A 17 33.51 -46.30 51.37
CA GLY A 17 34.03 -47.51 50.70
C GLY A 17 33.21 -48.18 49.58
N GLU A 18 33.82 -48.20 48.39
CA GLU A 18 33.95 -49.34 47.46
C GLU A 18 33.01 -49.60 46.25
N ARG A 19 33.68 -50.11 45.20
CA ARG A 19 33.28 -50.40 43.81
C ARG A 19 32.29 -51.56 43.68
N GLN A 20 31.44 -51.48 42.64
CA GLN A 20 31.01 -52.50 41.66
C GLN A 20 29.98 -51.79 40.73
N GLY A 21 29.88 -51.98 39.41
CA GLY A 21 30.12 -53.15 38.58
C GLY A 21 28.77 -53.75 38.16
N GLY A 22 28.29 -53.46 36.93
CA GLY A 22 27.08 -54.03 36.29
C GLY A 22 25.79 -53.25 36.58
N ASP A 23 24.72 -53.25 35.78
CA ASP A 23 24.39 -53.60 34.40
C ASP A 23 22.93 -53.10 34.22
N GLN A 24 22.55 -52.72 33.00
CA GLN A 24 21.18 -52.45 32.49
C GLN A 24 20.57 -51.06 32.85
N THR A 25 19.94 -50.29 31.95
CA THR A 25 19.30 -50.52 30.65
C THR A 25 19.38 -49.28 29.76
N VAL A 26 19.25 -49.54 28.46
CA VAL A 26 19.16 -48.65 27.28
C VAL A 26 18.16 -47.50 27.46
N ASP A 27 18.57 -46.28 27.10
CA ASP A 27 17.70 -45.27 26.48
C ASP A 27 18.46 -44.62 25.31
N GLU A 28 17.82 -44.65 24.15
CA GLU A 28 18.36 -44.28 22.84
C GLU A 28 18.65 -42.77 22.75
N ALA A 29 19.93 -42.39 22.67
CA ALA A 29 20.32 -41.09 22.14
C ALA A 29 20.35 -41.20 20.60
N GLY A 30 19.21 -40.91 19.97
CA GLY A 30 19.08 -40.74 18.54
C GLY A 30 20.00 -39.61 18.02
N PRO A 31 20.30 -39.60 16.71
CA PRO A 31 21.27 -38.69 16.12
C PRO A 31 20.83 -37.23 16.29
N GLU A 32 21.78 -36.38 16.66
CA GLU A 32 21.60 -34.93 16.69
C GLU A 32 21.10 -34.47 15.32
N THR A 33 19.86 -33.98 15.27
CA THR A 33 19.32 -33.37 14.07
C THR A 33 20.14 -32.12 13.76
N PRO A 34 20.54 -31.88 12.50
CA PRO A 34 21.04 -30.58 12.12
C PRO A 34 19.93 -29.57 12.40
N VAL A 35 20.26 -28.50 13.12
CA VAL A 35 19.41 -27.31 13.16
C VAL A 35 19.42 -26.76 11.73
N GLU A 36 18.46 -27.20 10.92
CA GLU A 36 18.20 -26.60 9.63
C GLU A 36 17.74 -25.16 9.92
N SER A 37 18.69 -24.24 9.95
CA SER A 37 18.40 -22.82 9.76
C SER A 37 17.91 -22.69 8.32
N VAL A 38 16.65 -23.04 8.10
CA VAL A 38 15.92 -22.64 6.91
C VAL A 38 15.92 -21.13 6.97
N VAL A 39 16.82 -20.51 6.21
CA VAL A 39 16.63 -19.15 5.74
C VAL A 39 15.26 -19.19 5.09
N ARG A 40 14.23 -18.68 5.79
CA ARG A 40 12.96 -18.39 5.16
C ARG A 40 13.28 -17.24 4.20
N VAL A 41 13.69 -17.59 2.99
CA VAL A 41 13.46 -16.72 1.84
C VAL A 41 11.94 -16.61 1.85
N ASN A 42 11.40 -15.48 2.30
CA ASN A 42 9.95 -15.31 2.18
C ASN A 42 9.65 -15.48 0.70
N PRO A 43 8.76 -16.41 0.32
CA PRO A 43 8.41 -16.54 -1.08
C PRO A 43 7.90 -15.18 -1.56
N THR A 44 8.12 -14.89 -2.84
CA THR A 44 7.45 -13.78 -3.49
C THR A 44 5.97 -13.83 -3.14
N ALA A 45 5.45 -12.74 -2.62
CA ALA A 45 4.09 -12.61 -2.12
C ALA A 45 3.13 -13.12 -3.19
N THR A 46 2.15 -13.88 -2.74
CA THR A 46 1.09 -14.38 -3.58
C THR A 46 -0.04 -13.37 -3.64
N MET A 47 -0.97 -13.62 -4.56
CA MET A 47 -2.21 -12.88 -4.63
C MET A 47 -3.04 -13.01 -3.34
N GLU A 48 -2.96 -14.15 -2.64
CA GLU A 48 -3.63 -14.38 -1.36
C GLU A 48 -3.00 -13.57 -0.22
N ASP A 49 -1.67 -13.47 -0.19
CA ASP A 49 -0.95 -12.63 0.78
C ASP A 49 -1.35 -11.15 0.63
N ALA A 50 -1.49 -10.68 -0.61
CA ALA A 50 -1.96 -9.34 -0.93
C ALA A 50 -3.41 -9.09 -0.49
N ALA A 51 -4.30 -10.04 -0.75
CA ALA A 51 -5.69 -9.97 -0.29
C ALA A 51 -5.80 -9.93 1.25
N ALA A 52 -4.95 -10.68 1.95
CA ALA A 52 -4.90 -10.70 3.41
C ALA A 52 -4.41 -9.36 4.00
N LEU A 53 -3.39 -8.74 3.40
CA LEU A 53 -2.92 -7.41 3.82
C LEU A 53 -4.01 -6.36 3.62
N LEU A 54 -4.68 -6.37 2.47
CA LEU A 54 -5.77 -5.44 2.18
C LEU A 54 -6.91 -5.58 3.20
N THR A 55 -7.35 -6.82 3.46
CA THR A 55 -8.43 -7.09 4.42
C THR A 55 -8.07 -6.66 5.84
N SER A 56 -6.80 -6.76 6.25
CA SER A 56 -6.40 -6.38 7.60
C SER A 56 -6.13 -4.89 7.78
N SER A 57 -5.69 -4.20 6.72
CA SER A 57 -5.20 -2.81 6.81
C SER A 57 -6.16 -1.78 6.24
N PHE A 58 -7.10 -2.19 5.37
CA PHE A 58 -8.01 -1.29 4.64
C PHE A 58 -9.49 -1.71 4.77
N ALA A 59 -9.83 -2.61 5.70
CA ALA A 59 -11.22 -3.09 5.86
C ALA A 59 -12.24 -1.97 6.08
N ASP A 60 -11.88 -0.95 6.86
CA ASP A 60 -12.78 0.17 7.15
C ASP A 60 -12.81 1.23 6.03
N ASP A 61 -11.77 1.26 5.17
CA ASP A 61 -11.60 2.27 4.11
C ASP A 61 -12.15 1.79 2.75
N CYS A 62 -12.16 0.47 2.50
CA CYS A 62 -12.77 -0.14 1.32
C CYS A 62 -14.28 -0.30 1.51
N ILE A 63 -15.05 0.67 0.97
CA ILE A 63 -16.52 0.74 1.05
C ILE A 63 -17.17 -0.51 0.40
N ASP A 64 -18.29 -0.96 0.99
CA ASP A 64 -19.16 -2.07 0.54
C ASP A 64 -18.64 -3.49 0.78
N ARG A 65 -17.75 -3.71 1.75
CA ARG A 65 -17.38 -5.07 2.16
C ARG A 65 -18.36 -5.63 3.19
N GLU A 66 -19.25 -6.50 2.75
CA GLU A 66 -20.10 -7.26 3.69
C GLU A 66 -19.26 -8.34 4.39
N PRO A 67 -19.46 -8.59 5.70
CA PRO A 67 -18.77 -9.67 6.40
C PRO A 67 -19.03 -11.03 5.74
N GLY A 68 -17.99 -11.66 5.18
CA GLY A 68 -18.07 -12.99 4.55
C GLY A 68 -17.96 -13.00 3.03
N GLU A 69 -17.72 -11.87 2.38
CA GLU A 69 -17.34 -11.84 0.96
C GLU A 69 -15.94 -12.43 0.73
N GLU A 70 -15.77 -13.08 -0.43
CA GLU A 70 -14.48 -13.65 -0.84
C GLU A 70 -13.36 -12.58 -0.77
N PRO A 71 -12.11 -12.98 -0.50
CA PRO A 71 -10.99 -12.05 -0.53
C PRO A 71 -10.95 -11.36 -1.89
N MET A 72 -10.75 -10.04 -1.91
CA MET A 72 -10.42 -9.36 -3.16
C MET A 72 -9.08 -9.92 -3.63
N ILE A 73 -9.12 -10.82 -4.60
CA ILE A 73 -7.91 -11.27 -5.30
C ILE A 73 -7.43 -10.04 -6.09
N PRO A 74 -6.13 -9.69 -6.06
CA PRO A 74 -5.59 -8.63 -6.89
C PRO A 74 -6.09 -8.77 -8.33
N ASP A 75 -6.44 -7.65 -8.96
CA ASP A 75 -6.86 -7.67 -10.37
C ASP A 75 -5.69 -8.04 -11.27
N GLU A 76 -4.50 -7.58 -10.86
CA GLU A 76 -3.25 -7.82 -11.55
C GLU A 76 -2.06 -7.81 -10.58
N SER A 77 -0.99 -8.48 -11.00
CA SER A 77 0.32 -8.34 -10.40
C SER A 77 1.38 -8.23 -11.48
N VAL A 78 2.37 -7.36 -11.29
CA VAL A 78 3.41 -7.07 -12.28
C VAL A 78 4.76 -6.95 -11.60
N ASP A 79 5.79 -7.51 -12.23
CA ASP A 79 7.17 -7.33 -11.79
C ASP A 79 7.79 -6.10 -12.46
N VAL A 80 8.44 -5.27 -11.64
CA VAL A 80 9.20 -4.10 -12.08
C VAL A 80 10.64 -4.20 -11.56
N VAL A 81 11.58 -3.67 -12.33
CA VAL A 81 12.99 -3.57 -11.90
C VAL A 81 13.22 -2.16 -11.36
N LEU A 82 13.63 -2.08 -10.08
CA LEU A 82 13.99 -0.83 -9.43
C LEU A 82 15.34 -0.32 -9.92
N ALA A 83 15.65 0.96 -9.69
CA ALA A 83 16.90 1.56 -10.16
C ALA A 83 18.16 0.91 -9.56
N ASP A 84 18.05 0.28 -8.39
CA ASP A 84 19.14 -0.46 -7.75
C ASP A 84 19.28 -1.92 -8.26
N GLY A 85 18.47 -2.31 -9.25
CA GLY A 85 18.49 -3.63 -9.88
C GLY A 85 17.67 -4.69 -9.18
N ARG A 86 17.04 -4.40 -8.03
CA ARG A 86 16.12 -5.33 -7.37
C ARG A 86 14.79 -5.43 -8.13
N THR A 87 14.19 -6.61 -8.11
CA THR A 87 12.81 -6.79 -8.59
C THR A 87 11.84 -6.43 -7.48
N ALA A 88 10.82 -5.64 -7.81
CA ALA A 88 9.65 -5.44 -6.99
C ALA A 88 8.42 -6.02 -7.70
N ARG A 89 7.56 -6.71 -6.95
CA ARG A 89 6.24 -7.11 -7.43
C ARG A 89 5.21 -6.11 -6.94
N LEU A 90 4.43 -5.57 -7.87
CA LEU A 90 3.28 -4.72 -7.59
C LEU A 90 2.01 -5.55 -7.66
N PHE A 91 1.03 -5.20 -6.83
CA PHE A 91 -0.32 -5.75 -6.85
C PHE A 91 -1.30 -4.60 -6.91
N ARG A 92 -2.22 -4.64 -7.87
CA ARG A 92 -3.36 -3.72 -7.89
C ARG A 92 -4.56 -4.41 -7.26
N MET A 93 -5.09 -3.79 -6.21
CA MET A 93 -6.25 -4.28 -5.49
C MET A 93 -7.40 -3.34 -5.73
N SER A 94 -8.48 -3.79 -6.38
CA SER A 94 -9.76 -3.11 -6.27
C SER A 94 -10.14 -2.98 -4.78
N CYS A 95 -10.71 -1.84 -4.40
CA CYS A 95 -11.06 -1.50 -3.02
C CYS A 95 -12.53 -1.09 -2.88
N ALA A 96 -13.03 -0.24 -3.78
CA ALA A 96 -14.45 0.07 -3.86
C ALA A 96 -14.89 0.30 -5.31
N LEU A 97 -16.18 0.11 -5.57
CA LEU A 97 -16.79 0.30 -6.89
C LEU A 97 -17.93 1.30 -6.81
N GLY A 98 -17.79 2.43 -7.50
CA GLY A 98 -18.85 3.40 -7.76
C GLY A 98 -19.37 3.27 -9.20
N ALA A 99 -20.45 4.00 -9.51
CA ALA A 99 -21.11 3.94 -10.82
C ALA A 99 -20.20 4.26 -12.03
N TYR A 100 -19.13 5.03 -11.82
CA TYR A 100 -18.23 5.49 -12.88
C TYR A 100 -16.75 5.37 -12.54
N ASN A 101 -16.43 4.97 -11.30
CA ASN A 101 -15.08 4.93 -10.75
C ASN A 101 -14.90 3.63 -9.97
N SER A 102 -13.78 2.96 -10.14
CA SER A 102 -13.24 2.01 -9.17
C SER A 102 -12.13 2.70 -8.37
N SER A 103 -12.00 2.38 -7.09
CA SER A 103 -10.83 2.78 -6.30
C SER A 103 -9.92 1.59 -6.11
N GLU A 104 -8.61 1.83 -6.16
CA GLU A 104 -7.60 0.78 -6.02
C GLU A 104 -6.53 1.16 -5.00
N VAL A 105 -6.09 0.15 -4.26
CA VAL A 105 -4.90 0.18 -3.42
C VAL A 105 -3.79 -0.55 -4.16
N TRP A 106 -2.59 0.04 -4.16
CA TRP A 106 -1.40 -0.60 -4.71
C TRP A 106 -0.53 -1.15 -3.60
N LEU A 107 -0.15 -2.41 -3.70
CA LEU A 107 0.78 -3.05 -2.79
C LEU A 107 2.09 -3.37 -3.51
N ARG A 108 3.19 -3.41 -2.77
CA ARG A 108 4.52 -3.72 -3.29
C ARG A 108 5.24 -4.69 -2.38
N GLN A 109 5.98 -5.62 -2.98
CA GLN A 109 7.02 -6.38 -2.30
C GLN A 109 8.32 -6.25 -3.07
N VAL A 110 9.42 -5.89 -2.40
CA VAL A 110 10.76 -5.84 -3.01
C VAL A 110 11.54 -7.09 -2.62
N GLY A 111 11.98 -7.89 -3.59
CA GLY A 111 12.67 -9.16 -3.34
C GLY A 111 11.84 -10.11 -2.47
N ASP A 112 12.42 -10.57 -1.36
CA ASP A 112 11.78 -11.37 -0.30
C ASP A 112 11.35 -10.52 0.91
N GLY A 113 11.23 -9.21 0.71
CA GLY A 113 10.83 -8.25 1.73
C GLY A 113 9.37 -8.38 2.17
N GLN A 114 8.95 -7.47 3.04
CA GLN A 114 7.54 -7.37 3.44
C GLN A 114 6.69 -6.80 2.30
N LEU A 115 5.42 -7.22 2.27
CA LEU A 115 4.41 -6.59 1.45
C LEU A 115 3.96 -5.30 2.14
N GLU A 116 3.99 -4.20 1.42
CA GLU A 116 3.65 -2.86 1.92
C GLU A 116 2.67 -2.15 0.98
N ALA A 117 1.80 -1.30 1.53
CA ALA A 117 0.97 -0.43 0.70
C ALA A 117 1.79 0.74 0.17
N LEU A 118 1.59 1.07 -1.10
CA LEU A 118 2.14 2.28 -1.69
C LEU A 118 1.33 3.50 -1.23
N THR A 119 2.05 4.59 -1.04
CA THR A 119 1.50 5.89 -0.75
C THR A 119 1.84 6.84 -1.88
N PHE A 120 0.83 7.58 -2.35
CA PHE A 120 0.91 8.49 -3.47
C PHE A 120 0.72 9.92 -2.98
N ARG A 121 1.73 10.74 -3.22
CA ARG A 121 1.64 12.18 -3.02
C ARG A 121 0.72 12.78 -4.08
N THR A 122 -0.39 13.38 -3.66
CA THR A 122 -1.44 13.92 -4.52
C THR A 122 -1.66 15.40 -4.21
N PRO A 123 -1.73 16.30 -5.20
CA PRO A 123 -1.98 17.73 -4.97
C PRO A 123 -3.34 17.97 -4.30
N GLU A 124 -3.39 18.96 -3.44
CA GLU A 124 -4.65 19.57 -2.98
C GLU A 124 -4.86 20.86 -3.75
N VAL A 125 -6.03 21.00 -4.38
CA VAL A 125 -6.30 22.03 -5.38
C VAL A 125 -7.51 22.85 -4.96
N THR A 126 -7.41 24.17 -5.05
CA THR A 126 -8.52 25.09 -4.85
C THR A 126 -8.93 25.74 -6.16
N TYR A 127 -10.24 25.92 -6.32
CA TYR A 127 -10.88 26.46 -7.52
C TYR A 127 -11.66 27.72 -7.17
N ALA A 128 -11.54 28.76 -7.99
CA ALA A 128 -12.26 30.02 -7.82
C ALA A 128 -13.29 30.19 -8.93
N TYR A 129 -14.49 29.63 -8.75
CA TYR A 129 -15.56 29.68 -9.75
C TYR A 129 -16.15 31.09 -9.93
N ALA A 130 -16.54 31.40 -11.16
CA ALA A 130 -17.17 32.66 -11.55
C ALA A 130 -18.69 32.65 -11.36
N ASP A 131 -19.27 31.45 -11.26
CA ASP A 131 -20.70 31.18 -11.24
C ASP A 131 -21.03 30.02 -10.30
N GLU A 132 -22.31 29.89 -9.93
CA GLU A 132 -22.81 28.85 -9.03
C GLU A 132 -22.97 27.48 -9.70
N ASP A 133 -23.00 27.45 -11.04
CA ASP A 133 -23.07 26.22 -11.84
C ASP A 133 -21.67 25.63 -12.10
N GLU A 134 -20.64 26.31 -11.58
CA GLU A 134 -19.22 25.95 -11.64
C GLU A 134 -18.72 25.75 -13.09
N THR A 135 -19.30 26.49 -14.03
CA THR A 135 -19.00 26.38 -15.47
C THR A 135 -17.74 27.13 -15.89
N GLN A 136 -17.29 28.08 -15.09
CA GLN A 136 -16.13 28.90 -15.40
C GLN A 136 -15.31 29.23 -14.15
N LEU A 137 -13.99 29.34 -14.32
CA LEU A 137 -13.07 29.85 -13.30
C LEU A 137 -12.77 31.34 -13.49
N THR A 138 -12.64 32.07 -12.39
CA THR A 138 -12.14 33.46 -12.35
C THR A 138 -10.61 33.55 -12.37
N SER A 139 -9.92 32.46 -12.01
CA SER A 139 -8.46 32.34 -12.03
C SER A 139 -8.05 30.88 -12.25
N PRO A 140 -6.82 30.61 -12.74
CA PRO A 140 -6.31 29.24 -12.82
C PRO A 140 -6.38 28.51 -11.47
N PRO A 141 -6.55 27.17 -11.44
CA PRO A 141 -6.51 26.39 -10.22
C PRO A 141 -5.20 26.58 -9.44
N GLU A 142 -5.29 26.60 -8.11
CA GLU A 142 -4.14 26.79 -7.24
C GLU A 142 -3.86 25.54 -6.41
N VAL A 143 -2.61 25.08 -6.41
CA VAL A 143 -2.17 23.99 -5.52
C VAL A 143 -1.88 24.56 -4.13
N THR A 144 -2.70 24.21 -3.15
CA THR A 144 -2.57 24.69 -1.77
C THR A 144 -1.76 23.77 -0.87
N GLY A 145 -1.55 22.53 -1.30
CA GLY A 145 -0.91 21.51 -0.47
C GLY A 145 -0.71 20.21 -1.23
N PHE A 146 -0.27 19.20 -0.49
CA PHE A 146 -0.21 17.83 -0.95
C PHE A 146 -0.66 16.93 0.18
N ARG A 147 -1.47 15.94 -0.16
CA ARG A 147 -1.87 14.85 0.72
C ARG A 147 -1.20 13.57 0.31
N GLU A 148 -1.01 12.69 1.28
CA GLU A 148 -0.63 11.31 1.04
C GLU A 148 -1.90 10.46 0.84
N SER A 149 -1.93 9.65 -0.22
CA SER A 149 -3.08 8.81 -0.59
C SER A 149 -2.64 7.37 -0.77
N ASN A 150 -3.25 6.42 -0.07
CA ASN A 150 -3.02 4.98 -0.33
C ASN A 150 -3.98 4.42 -1.39
N MET A 151 -4.94 5.24 -1.83
CA MET A 151 -5.93 4.88 -2.83
C MET A 151 -5.80 5.80 -4.04
N LEU A 152 -5.86 5.19 -5.21
CA LEU A 152 -6.05 5.85 -6.50
C LEU A 152 -7.39 5.40 -7.07
N VAL A 153 -7.81 6.00 -8.18
CA VAL A 153 -9.11 5.72 -8.80
C VAL A 153 -8.93 5.50 -10.29
N ASN A 154 -9.60 4.48 -10.82
CA ASN A 154 -9.45 3.97 -12.18
C ASN A 154 -7.97 3.85 -12.58
N SER A 155 -7.18 3.31 -11.67
CA SER A 155 -5.73 3.32 -11.80
C SER A 155 -5.19 2.08 -12.50
N SER A 156 -4.07 2.26 -13.20
CA SER A 156 -3.39 1.19 -13.92
C SER A 156 -1.89 1.43 -13.99
N PHE A 157 -1.14 0.34 -14.12
CA PHE A 157 0.29 0.40 -14.36
C PHE A 157 0.60 0.22 -15.85
N ASP A 158 1.39 1.14 -16.40
CA ASP A 158 1.97 1.02 -17.74
C ASP A 158 3.41 0.50 -17.62
N PRO A 159 3.68 -0.75 -18.03
CA PRO A 159 5.02 -1.35 -17.95
C PRO A 159 6.01 -0.75 -18.94
N GLU A 160 5.57 -0.12 -20.03
CA GLU A 160 6.49 0.49 -21.01
C GLU A 160 7.10 1.77 -20.45
N SER A 161 6.29 2.57 -19.77
CA SER A 161 6.73 3.86 -19.21
C SER A 161 7.08 3.79 -17.71
N GLY A 162 6.74 2.70 -17.04
CA GLY A 162 6.97 2.54 -15.60
C GLY A 162 6.09 3.46 -14.76
N GLN A 163 4.87 3.73 -15.23
CA GLN A 163 3.97 4.71 -14.64
C GLN A 163 2.74 4.06 -14.04
N ILE A 164 2.30 4.57 -12.88
CA ILE A 164 0.93 4.39 -12.42
C ILE A 164 0.14 5.62 -12.85
N ASN A 165 -0.94 5.39 -13.59
CA ASN A 165 -1.86 6.44 -14.01
C ASN A 165 -3.17 6.29 -13.23
N SER A 166 -3.83 7.41 -12.96
CA SER A 166 -5.16 7.47 -12.36
C SER A 166 -5.99 8.50 -13.10
N PHE A 167 -7.29 8.22 -13.25
CA PHE A 167 -8.24 9.14 -13.87
C PHE A 167 -9.55 9.11 -13.09
N ILE A 168 -9.88 10.21 -12.42
CA ILE A 168 -11.09 10.32 -11.61
C ILE A 168 -12.11 11.14 -12.37
N LYS A 169 -13.32 10.61 -12.48
CA LYS A 169 -14.50 11.39 -12.87
C LYS A 169 -15.16 11.90 -11.60
N TRP A 170 -15.35 13.20 -11.46
CA TRP A 170 -15.99 13.74 -10.26
C TRP A 170 -17.48 13.34 -10.21
N ARG A 171 -18.16 13.36 -11.37
CA ARG A 171 -19.53 12.85 -11.53
C ARG A 171 -19.80 12.38 -12.96
N GLY A 172 -20.81 11.52 -13.11
CA GLY A 172 -21.39 11.19 -14.41
C GLY A 172 -20.37 10.69 -15.45
N LEU A 173 -20.49 11.19 -16.68
CA LEU A 173 -19.62 10.80 -17.80
C LEU A 173 -18.21 11.41 -17.74
N GLY A 174 -17.93 12.29 -16.77
CA GLY A 174 -16.63 12.96 -16.62
C GLY A 174 -16.58 14.33 -17.30
N ASP A 175 -17.62 15.16 -17.13
CA ASP A 175 -17.60 16.57 -17.50
C ASP A 175 -16.55 17.34 -16.68
N ALA A 176 -16.47 17.05 -15.38
CA ALA A 176 -15.35 17.41 -14.52
C ALA A 176 -14.53 16.17 -14.12
N TRP A 177 -13.21 16.30 -14.15
CA TRP A 177 -12.29 15.19 -13.93
C TRP A 177 -10.92 15.64 -13.44
N GLU A 178 -10.16 14.68 -12.91
CA GLU A 178 -8.74 14.86 -12.60
C GLU A 178 -7.94 13.61 -13.02
N ALA A 179 -6.68 13.80 -13.38
CA ALA A 179 -5.79 12.74 -13.79
C ALA A 179 -4.40 12.93 -13.19
N GLY A 180 -3.83 11.84 -12.67
CA GLY A 180 -2.50 11.82 -12.07
C GLY A 180 -1.61 10.76 -12.71
N THR A 181 -0.32 11.06 -12.79
CA THR A 181 0.72 10.15 -13.26
C THR A 181 1.86 10.13 -12.25
N TRP A 182 2.15 8.95 -11.72
CA TRP A 182 3.29 8.69 -10.86
C TRP A 182 4.29 7.80 -11.59
N THR A 183 5.53 8.23 -11.72
CA THR A 183 6.58 7.48 -12.40
C THR A 183 7.47 6.80 -11.37
N LEU A 184 7.83 5.54 -11.62
CA LEU A 184 8.82 4.84 -10.80
C LEU A 184 10.18 5.54 -10.91
N ALA A 185 10.60 6.22 -9.84
CA ALA A 185 11.86 6.91 -9.72
C ALA A 185 12.66 6.29 -8.56
N GLY A 186 13.77 5.62 -8.89
CA GLY A 186 14.55 4.92 -7.87
C GLY A 186 13.81 3.69 -7.33
N SER A 187 13.30 3.83 -6.11
CA SER A 187 12.51 2.82 -5.41
C SER A 187 11.12 3.32 -5.03
N GLU A 188 10.68 4.49 -5.49
CA GLU A 188 9.38 5.07 -5.12
C GLU A 188 8.65 5.57 -6.36
N PHE A 189 7.32 5.72 -6.25
CA PHE A 189 6.49 6.32 -7.29
C PHE A 189 6.37 7.81 -7.01
N GLU A 190 7.00 8.63 -7.84
CA GLU A 190 6.99 10.08 -7.71
C GLU A 190 5.92 10.68 -8.61
N LEU A 191 5.12 11.61 -8.08
CA LEU A 191 4.19 12.38 -8.91
C LEU A 191 4.98 13.14 -9.98
N THR A 192 4.60 12.95 -11.24
CA THR A 192 5.27 13.58 -12.39
C THR A 192 4.33 14.44 -13.22
N ARG A 193 3.04 14.14 -13.20
CA ARG A 193 2.01 14.93 -13.88
C ARG A 193 0.71 14.91 -13.10
N TYR A 194 0.02 16.04 -13.05
CA TYR A 194 -1.33 16.11 -12.52
C TYR A 194 -2.13 17.17 -13.28
N VAL A 195 -3.30 16.77 -13.78
CA VAL A 195 -4.18 17.62 -14.61
C VAL A 195 -5.59 17.58 -14.06
N VAL A 196 -6.24 18.72 -14.09
CA VAL A 196 -7.63 18.88 -13.64
C VAL A 196 -8.44 19.58 -14.72
N ASP A 197 -9.65 19.09 -14.95
CA ASP A 197 -10.71 19.86 -15.56
C ASP A 197 -11.83 20.01 -14.53
N PRO A 198 -11.83 21.09 -13.75
CA PRO A 198 -12.79 21.34 -12.70
C PRO A 198 -14.10 21.95 -13.22
N THR A 199 -14.29 22.18 -14.52
CA THR A 199 -15.51 22.87 -14.98
C THR A 199 -16.60 21.89 -15.38
N TRP A 200 -17.84 22.24 -15.07
CA TRP A 200 -18.99 21.42 -15.43
C TRP A 200 -19.53 21.83 -16.80
N SER A 201 -18.79 21.49 -17.85
CA SER A 201 -19.13 21.84 -19.23
C SER A 201 -20.53 21.35 -19.68
N ALA A 202 -21.06 20.27 -19.10
CA ALA A 202 -22.43 19.82 -19.34
C ALA A 202 -23.50 20.81 -18.84
N ASN A 203 -23.19 21.63 -17.82
CA ASN A 203 -24.04 22.74 -17.38
C ASN A 203 -23.88 23.97 -18.30
N ALA A 204 -22.76 24.06 -19.02
CA ALA A 204 -22.38 25.19 -19.88
C ALA A 204 -22.73 25.01 -21.37
N ALA A 205 -23.24 23.83 -21.77
CA ALA A 205 -23.32 23.41 -23.16
C ALA A 205 -23.86 24.53 -24.08
N ALA A 206 -23.02 24.97 -25.03
CA ALA A 206 -23.44 25.84 -26.11
C ALA A 206 -24.52 25.15 -26.95
N GLU A 207 -25.40 25.91 -27.60
CA GLU A 207 -26.49 25.34 -28.43
C GLU A 207 -25.97 24.43 -29.56
N ASP A 208 -24.68 24.51 -29.91
CA ASP A 208 -24.03 23.68 -30.93
C ASP A 208 -23.36 22.40 -30.38
N GLY A 209 -23.40 22.17 -29.07
CA GLY A 209 -22.84 20.98 -28.43
C GLY A 209 -21.31 20.98 -28.29
N THR A 210 -20.65 22.12 -28.52
CA THR A 210 -19.21 22.24 -28.25
C THR A 210 -18.92 22.32 -26.75
N ILE A 211 -17.87 21.60 -26.33
CA ILE A 211 -17.31 21.64 -24.98
C ILE A 211 -15.94 22.30 -25.13
N ASP A 212 -15.75 23.48 -24.52
CA ASP A 212 -14.42 24.09 -24.43
C ASP A 212 -13.54 23.21 -23.53
N GLU A 213 -12.36 22.83 -24.01
CA GLU A 213 -11.38 22.12 -23.17
C GLU A 213 -10.85 23.08 -22.10
N THR A 214 -11.26 22.88 -20.85
CA THR A 214 -10.87 23.69 -19.70
C THR A 214 -9.95 22.89 -18.77
N SER A 215 -8.95 22.21 -19.33
CA SER A 215 -8.01 21.45 -18.51
C SER A 215 -6.76 22.26 -18.15
N TRP A 216 -6.26 22.08 -16.93
CA TRP A 216 -5.06 22.69 -16.40
C TRP A 216 -4.08 21.63 -15.92
N GLU A 217 -2.86 21.62 -16.47
CA GLU A 217 -1.76 20.87 -15.88
C GLU A 217 -1.17 21.65 -14.70
N ILE A 218 -1.48 21.18 -13.50
CA ILE A 218 -1.10 21.84 -12.24
C ILE A 218 0.19 21.27 -11.63
N PHE A 219 0.65 20.11 -12.12
CA PHE A 219 1.94 19.53 -11.77
C PHE A 219 2.67 18.99 -13.02
N PRO A 220 3.99 19.27 -13.18
CA PRO A 220 4.83 20.08 -12.30
C PRO A 220 4.36 21.54 -12.31
N ALA A 221 4.51 22.26 -11.18
CA ALA A 221 4.12 23.65 -11.12
C ALA A 221 4.90 24.44 -12.18
N VAL A 222 4.25 24.76 -13.29
CA VAL A 222 4.86 25.56 -14.33
C VAL A 222 5.13 26.92 -13.69
N ARG A 223 6.41 27.30 -13.50
CA ARG A 223 6.72 28.70 -13.21
C ARG A 223 6.13 29.50 -14.36
N GLN A 224 5.09 30.27 -14.09
CA GLN A 224 4.64 31.28 -15.04
C GLN A 224 5.85 32.17 -15.35
N GLN A 225 6.28 32.17 -16.61
CA GLN A 225 7.31 33.11 -17.11
C GLN A 225 6.67 34.46 -17.35
#